data_AF-A0A1C7LL46-F1
#
_entry.id   AF-A0A1C7LL46-F1
#
_cell.length_a   1.000
_cell.length_b   1.000
_cell.length_c   1.000
_cell.angle_alpha   90.00
_cell.angle_beta   90.00
_cell.angle_gamma   90.00
#
_symmetry.space_group_name_H-M   'P 1'
#
loop_
_entity.id
_entity.type
_entity.pdbx_description
1 polymer ?
#
loop_
_entity_poly.entity_id
_entity_poly.type
_entity_poly.pdbx_seq_one_letter_code
_entity_poly.pdbx_strand_id
1 'polypeptide(L)'
;MAHCSVPLLSELCFRVLLAPPEPTATNTQSAAGQGTQTTILQSLYQCPLEVKAPLVYETLKACVPDAVSKPTEQLSMRKRLRSSSGEKGEALQRVPRMKARENELLLRASGYPAEERWTWEDIIAGVQVGAQGVSGAGVPVLWRGCGRGCLDFLDGEETLPQGDDGPDERMDVDADMGEDEDAVQIVQLGMDGLVDPAEFA
;
A
#
# COMPACT_ATOMS: atom_id res chain seq x y z
N MET A 1 4.59 -3.15 26.13
CA MET A 1 5.09 -3.12 24.73
C MET A 1 3.87 -3.00 23.83
N ALA A 2 3.64 -1.83 23.24
CA ALA A 2 2.59 -1.66 22.25
C ALA A 2 3.10 -2.24 20.93
N HIS A 3 2.44 -3.26 20.40
CA HIS A 3 2.73 -3.73 19.06
C HIS A 3 2.23 -2.64 18.10
N CYS A 4 3.16 -1.90 17.49
CA CYS A 4 2.85 -1.04 16.36
C CYS A 4 2.52 -1.93 15.15
N SER A 5 1.31 -2.48 15.13
CA SER A 5 0.76 -3.10 13.93
C SER A 5 0.50 -1.98 12.95
N VAL A 6 1.37 -1.84 11.94
CA VAL A 6 1.10 -0.93 10.83
C VAL A 6 -0.20 -1.40 10.17
N PRO A 7 -1.25 -0.54 10.13
CA PRO A 7 -2.52 -0.90 9.53
C PRO A 7 -2.31 -1.24 8.05
N LEU A 8 -3.09 -2.18 7.53
CA LEU A 8 -3.02 -2.55 6.12
C LEU A 8 -3.34 -1.33 5.25
N LEU A 9 -2.78 -1.27 4.03
CA LEU A 9 -3.05 -0.17 3.10
C LEU A 9 -4.55 0.05 2.87
N SER A 10 -5.33 -1.03 2.78
CA SER A 10 -6.79 -0.95 2.67
C SER A 10 -7.44 -0.22 3.84
N GLU A 11 -6.97 -0.47 5.07
CA GLU A 11 -7.46 0.22 6.27
C GLU A 11 -7.11 1.71 6.25
N LEU A 12 -5.90 2.08 5.84
CA LEU A 12 -5.51 3.47 5.67
C LEU A 12 -6.37 4.17 4.61
N CYS A 13 -6.60 3.53 3.46
CA CYS A 13 -7.50 4.05 2.42
C CYS A 13 -8.92 4.25 2.96
N PHE A 14 -9.45 3.30 3.72
CA PHE A 14 -10.77 3.45 4.34
C PHE A 14 -10.78 4.58 5.37
N ARG A 15 -9.75 4.73 6.21
CA ARG A 15 -9.67 5.86 7.16
C ARG A 15 -9.74 7.21 6.44
N VAL A 16 -9.08 7.35 5.30
CA VAL A 16 -9.15 8.58 4.48
C VAL A 16 -10.54 8.76 3.86
N LEU A 17 -11.11 7.72 3.24
CA LEU A 17 -12.42 7.81 2.59
C LEU A 17 -13.57 8.04 3.58
N LEU A 18 -13.43 7.54 4.80
CA LEU A 18 -14.43 7.64 5.87
C LEU A 18 -14.23 8.85 6.77
N ALA A 19 -13.14 9.59 6.60
CA ALA A 19 -12.92 10.83 7.32
C ALA A 19 -13.98 11.87 6.95
N PRO A 20 -14.34 12.77 7.88
CA PRO A 20 -15.13 13.94 7.54
C PRO A 20 -14.36 14.81 6.54
N PRO A 21 -15.03 15.47 5.58
CA PRO A 21 -14.38 16.40 4.68
C PRO A 21 -13.78 17.55 5.49
N GLU A 22 -12.55 17.93 5.17
CA GLU A 22 -11.90 19.09 5.75
C GLU A 22 -12.83 20.31 5.58
N PRO A 23 -13.08 21.10 6.65
CA PRO A 23 -13.93 22.27 6.59
C PRO A 23 -13.27 23.32 5.71
N THR A 24 -13.52 23.25 4.41
CA THR A 24 -13.13 24.30 3.48
C THR A 24 -13.82 25.56 3.94
N ALA A 25 -13.02 26.58 4.28
CA ALA A 25 -13.41 27.79 5.01
C ALA A 25 -14.50 28.65 4.35
N THR A 26 -15.04 28.22 3.22
CA THR A 26 -16.03 28.93 2.41
C THR A 26 -17.48 28.56 2.71
N ASN A 27 -17.79 27.48 3.45
CA ASN A 27 -19.19 27.12 3.70
C ASN A 27 -19.69 27.63 5.06
N THR A 28 -19.99 28.93 5.08
CA THR A 28 -20.61 29.60 6.21
C THR A 28 -22.11 29.27 6.21
N GLN A 29 -22.54 28.61 7.28
CA GLN A 29 -23.94 28.48 7.75
C GLN A 29 -24.87 27.52 7.01
N SER A 30 -25.06 26.35 7.62
CA SER A 30 -26.40 25.81 7.83
C SER A 30 -26.45 25.14 9.20
N ALA A 31 -27.02 25.89 10.15
CA ALA A 31 -27.16 25.51 11.54
C ALA A 31 -28.38 24.59 11.76
N ALA A 32 -28.21 23.65 12.70
CA ALA A 32 -29.25 23.10 13.56
C ALA A 32 -30.27 22.09 12.98
N GLY A 33 -29.89 21.31 11.97
CA GLY A 33 -30.51 19.99 11.74
C GLY A 33 -29.56 18.89 12.20
N GLN A 34 -30.05 17.76 12.71
CA GLN A 34 -29.27 16.53 12.92
C GLN A 34 -28.81 15.95 11.56
N GLY A 35 -28.00 16.70 10.83
CA GLY A 35 -27.44 16.30 9.55
C GLY A 35 -26.48 15.17 9.79
N THR A 36 -26.72 14.04 9.12
CA THR A 36 -25.75 12.96 9.01
C THR A 36 -24.43 13.55 8.54
N GLN A 37 -23.34 13.25 9.25
CA GLN A 37 -22.01 13.71 8.87
C GLN A 37 -21.71 13.13 7.48
N THR A 38 -21.55 14.00 6.49
CA THR A 38 -21.16 13.58 5.15
C THR A 38 -19.69 13.15 5.19
N THR A 39 -19.37 11.97 4.66
CA THR A 39 -17.98 11.50 4.56
C THR A 39 -17.35 11.94 3.23
N ILE A 40 -16.02 11.93 3.13
CA ILE A 40 -15.31 12.20 1.87
C ILE A 40 -15.84 11.28 0.75
N LEU A 41 -16.09 10.01 1.07
CA LEU A 41 -16.66 9.04 0.13
C LEU A 41 -18.04 9.47 -0.41
N GLN A 42 -18.92 10.00 0.43
CA GLN A 42 -20.22 10.53 -0.01
C GLN A 42 -20.09 11.82 -0.82
N SER A 43 -19.05 12.63 -0.55
CA SER A 43 -18.82 13.88 -1.29
C SER A 43 -18.23 13.65 -2.68
N LEU A 44 -17.38 12.63 -2.85
CA LEU A 44 -16.65 12.36 -4.08
C LEU A 44 -17.39 11.40 -5.01
N TYR A 45 -18.20 10.48 -4.47
CA TYR A 45 -18.87 9.44 -5.25
C TYR A 45 -20.38 9.56 -5.17
N GLN A 46 -21.06 9.19 -6.26
CA GLN A 46 -22.52 9.06 -6.26
C GLN A 46 -22.92 7.83 -5.43
N CYS A 47 -23.46 8.07 -4.24
CA CYS A 47 -24.06 7.03 -3.40
C CYS A 47 -25.51 6.75 -3.82
N PRO A 48 -26.00 5.50 -3.69
CA PRO A 48 -25.32 4.37 -3.05
C PRO A 48 -24.33 3.64 -3.99
N LEU A 49 -23.14 3.29 -3.48
CA LEU A 49 -22.13 2.56 -4.25
C LEU A 49 -22.60 1.12 -4.56
N GLU A 50 -22.37 0.66 -5.79
CA GLU A 50 -22.57 -0.74 -6.19
C GLU A 50 -21.29 -1.55 -5.96
N VAL A 51 -21.16 -2.15 -4.78
CA VAL A 51 -19.96 -2.92 -4.39
C VAL A 51 -20.17 -4.40 -4.72
N LYS A 52 -19.36 -4.94 -5.63
CA LYS A 52 -19.44 -6.36 -6.05
C LYS A 52 -18.66 -7.31 -5.13
N ALA A 53 -17.71 -6.79 -4.34
CA ALA A 53 -16.88 -7.60 -3.45
C ALA A 53 -17.55 -7.73 -2.07
N PRO A 54 -17.97 -8.93 -1.63
CA PRO A 54 -18.76 -9.11 -0.41
C PRO A 54 -18.01 -8.70 0.87
N LEU A 55 -16.70 -8.92 0.93
CA LEU A 55 -15.89 -8.52 2.08
C LEU A 55 -15.86 -6.98 2.23
N VAL A 56 -15.67 -6.27 1.12
CA VAL A 56 -15.66 -4.79 1.11
C VAL A 56 -17.04 -4.23 1.43
N TYR A 57 -18.09 -4.88 0.94
CA TYR A 57 -19.47 -4.51 1.23
C TYR A 57 -19.77 -4.56 2.73
N GLU A 58 -19.45 -5.66 3.41
CA GLU A 58 -19.71 -5.79 4.86
C GLU A 58 -18.95 -4.74 5.68
N THR A 59 -17.68 -4.48 5.33
CA THR A 59 -16.88 -3.43 5.98
C THR A 59 -17.49 -2.04 5.75
N LEU A 60 -17.77 -1.68 4.50
CA LEU A 60 -18.34 -0.37 4.18
C LEU A 60 -19.74 -0.18 4.78
N LYS A 61 -20.56 -1.22 4.82
CA LYS A 61 -21.90 -1.18 5.42
C LYS A 61 -21.85 -1.00 6.94
N ALA A 62 -20.87 -1.62 7.61
CA ALA A 62 -20.68 -1.44 9.05
C ALA A 62 -20.21 -0.02 9.40
N CYS A 63 -19.38 0.58 8.53
CA CYS A 63 -18.83 1.91 8.76
C CYS A 63 -19.74 3.05 8.26
N VAL A 64 -20.45 2.85 7.16
CA VAL A 64 -21.27 3.85 6.45
C VAL A 64 -22.50 3.17 5.86
N PRO A 65 -23.51 2.86 6.69
CA PRO A 65 -24.65 2.05 6.27
C PRO A 65 -25.43 2.67 5.11
N ASP A 66 -25.44 4.01 5.01
CA ASP A 66 -26.20 4.74 3.98
C ASP A 66 -25.44 4.93 2.67
N ALA A 67 -24.13 4.66 2.63
CA ALA A 67 -23.31 4.90 1.43
C ALA A 67 -23.29 3.71 0.45
N VAL A 68 -23.80 2.55 0.86
CA VAL A 68 -23.64 1.28 0.13
C VAL A 68 -25.01 0.70 -0.22
N SER A 69 -25.22 0.38 -1.50
CA SER A 69 -26.44 -0.31 -1.91
C SER A 69 -26.33 -1.79 -1.55
N LYS A 70 -27.42 -2.39 -1.08
CA LYS A 70 -27.48 -3.85 -0.97
C LYS A 70 -27.12 -4.40 -2.36
N PRO A 71 -26.12 -5.28 -2.48
CA PRO A 71 -25.80 -5.87 -3.76
C PRO A 71 -27.10 -6.45 -4.27
N THR A 72 -27.53 -5.98 -5.44
CA THR A 72 -28.65 -6.59 -6.13
C THR A 72 -28.20 -8.01 -6.32
N GLU A 73 -28.71 -8.92 -5.46
CA GLU A 73 -28.48 -10.33 -5.63
C GLU A 73 -28.91 -10.57 -7.06
N GLN A 74 -27.93 -10.77 -7.95
CA GLN A 74 -28.21 -11.32 -9.25
C GLN A 74 -28.82 -12.65 -8.88
N LEU A 75 -30.15 -12.66 -8.85
CA LEU A 75 -31.00 -13.81 -8.73
C LEU A 75 -30.51 -14.69 -9.86
N SER A 76 -29.53 -15.52 -9.54
CA SER A 76 -29.04 -16.57 -10.38
C SER A 76 -30.27 -17.45 -10.53
N MET A 77 -31.03 -17.16 -11.59
CA MET A 77 -32.11 -17.97 -12.11
C MET A 77 -31.49 -19.26 -12.65
N ARG A 78 -30.79 -20.02 -11.80
CA ARG A 78 -30.76 -21.46 -11.89
C ARG A 78 -32.04 -21.97 -11.24
N LYS A 79 -33.16 -21.55 -11.82
CA LYS A 79 -34.45 -22.24 -11.77
C LYS A 79 -34.25 -23.57 -12.49
N ARG A 80 -33.54 -24.51 -11.86
CA ARG A 80 -33.58 -25.90 -12.26
C ARG A 80 -34.94 -26.43 -11.78
N LEU A 81 -35.89 -26.36 -12.71
CA LEU A 81 -37.01 -27.30 -12.71
C LEU A 81 -36.41 -28.71 -12.56
N ARG A 82 -36.77 -29.43 -11.50
CA ARG A 82 -37.34 -30.78 -11.58
C ARG A 82 -37.48 -31.44 -10.20
N SER A 83 -38.71 -31.91 -9.97
CA SER A 83 -39.07 -33.18 -9.32
C SER A 83 -38.72 -33.29 -7.83
N SER A 84 -39.64 -33.02 -6.89
CA SER A 84 -40.74 -33.89 -6.42
C SER A 84 -40.35 -35.33 -6.11
N SER A 85 -40.78 -35.77 -4.93
CA SER A 85 -40.95 -37.14 -4.44
C SER A 85 -39.78 -37.76 -3.69
N GLY A 86 -39.91 -37.73 -2.35
CA GLY A 86 -39.74 -38.88 -1.46
C GLY A 86 -38.34 -39.50 -1.33
N GLU A 87 -37.75 -39.42 -0.14
CA GLU A 87 -37.49 -40.60 0.70
C GLU A 87 -36.72 -40.19 1.96
N LYS A 88 -37.14 -40.78 3.09
CA LYS A 88 -36.45 -40.71 4.38
C LYS A 88 -35.16 -41.53 4.28
N GLY A 89 -34.03 -40.96 4.68
CA GLY A 89 -32.78 -41.68 4.83
C GLY A 89 -31.79 -40.90 5.68
N GLU A 90 -31.71 -41.24 6.97
CA GLU A 90 -30.52 -41.01 7.79
C GLU A 90 -29.31 -41.67 7.15
N ALA A 91 -28.27 -40.90 6.85
CA ALA A 91 -26.91 -41.42 6.74
C ALA A 91 -25.90 -40.29 6.97
N LEU A 92 -25.18 -40.39 8.08
CA LEU A 92 -23.95 -39.68 8.40
C LEU A 92 -23.06 -39.50 7.16
N GLN A 93 -22.93 -38.25 6.68
CA GLN A 93 -21.93 -37.90 5.68
C GLN A 93 -20.71 -37.29 6.37
N ARG A 94 -19.67 -38.11 6.46
CA ARG A 94 -18.32 -37.74 6.87
C ARG A 94 -17.83 -36.59 5.99
N VAL A 95 -17.47 -35.49 6.65
CA VAL A 95 -16.67 -34.41 6.07
C VAL A 95 -15.33 -35.00 5.58
N PRO A 96 -14.92 -34.80 4.31
CA PRO A 96 -13.61 -35.21 3.87
C PRO A 96 -12.56 -34.36 4.58
N ARG A 97 -11.79 -35.03 5.44
CA ARG A 97 -10.58 -34.52 6.09
C ARG A 97 -9.56 -34.22 4.99
N MET A 98 -9.54 -32.98 4.50
CA MET A 98 -8.51 -32.50 3.59
C MET A 98 -7.16 -32.65 4.28
N LYS A 99 -6.29 -33.47 3.68
CA LYS A 99 -4.93 -33.69 4.15
C LYS A 99 -4.18 -32.38 4.01
N ALA A 100 -3.73 -31.87 5.14
CA ALA A 100 -2.75 -30.80 5.24
C ALA A 100 -1.48 -31.21 4.47
N ARG A 101 -1.36 -30.79 3.20
CA ARG A 101 -0.10 -30.84 2.45
C ARG A 101 -0.02 -29.80 1.32
N GLU A 102 -0.59 -28.62 1.54
CA GLU A 102 -0.51 -27.46 0.63
C GLU A 102 -0.07 -26.16 1.34
N ASN A 103 0.45 -26.24 2.57
CA ASN A 103 0.78 -25.04 3.34
C ASN A 103 2.25 -24.61 3.24
N GLU A 104 2.99 -25.06 2.22
CA GLU A 104 4.39 -24.69 2.01
C GLU A 104 4.62 -23.89 0.72
N LEU A 105 3.67 -23.90 -0.22
CA LEU A 105 3.73 -23.09 -1.46
C LEU A 105 2.91 -21.80 -1.39
N LEU A 106 1.94 -21.70 -0.47
CA LEU A 106 1.16 -20.48 -0.27
C LEU A 106 1.94 -19.38 0.48
N LEU A 107 3.01 -19.75 1.20
CA LEU A 107 3.92 -18.78 1.81
C LEU A 107 4.78 -18.05 0.77
N ARG A 108 5.05 -18.65 -0.40
CA ARG A 108 5.77 -18.00 -1.51
C ARG A 108 4.92 -17.00 -2.31
N ALA A 109 3.60 -17.03 -2.16
CA ALA A 109 2.68 -16.11 -2.85
C ALA A 109 2.09 -15.05 -1.91
N SER A 110 2.48 -15.05 -0.63
CA SER A 110 1.82 -14.22 0.38
C SER A 110 2.20 -12.74 0.29
N GLY A 111 3.21 -12.36 -0.50
CA GLY A 111 3.59 -10.96 -0.73
C GLY A 111 4.00 -10.20 0.53
N TYR A 112 4.09 -10.88 1.67
CA TYR A 112 4.57 -10.27 2.91
C TYR A 112 6.09 -10.16 2.85
N PRO A 113 6.65 -9.04 3.32
CA PRO A 113 8.09 -8.93 3.46
C PRO A 113 8.58 -10.00 4.43
N ALA A 114 9.65 -10.69 4.03
CA ALA A 114 10.28 -11.71 4.87
C ALA A 114 11.08 -11.09 6.02
N GLU A 115 11.37 -9.79 5.93
CA GLU A 115 12.11 -9.03 6.93
C GLU A 115 11.60 -7.59 7.01
N GLU A 116 11.48 -7.06 8.22
CA GLU A 116 11.09 -5.67 8.48
C GLU A 116 12.08 -5.04 9.48
N ARG A 117 12.54 -3.81 9.22
CA ARG A 117 13.42 -3.06 10.13
C ARG A 117 13.00 -1.61 10.25
N TRP A 118 13.19 -1.03 11.42
CA TRP A 118 12.93 0.38 11.69
C TRP A 118 14.24 1.13 11.84
N THR A 119 14.37 2.27 11.15
CA THR A 119 15.46 3.22 11.36
C THR A 119 14.89 4.61 11.66
N TRP A 120 15.73 5.49 12.21
CA TRP A 120 15.38 6.88 12.46
C TRP A 120 16.21 7.75 11.53
N GLU A 121 15.58 8.24 10.47
CA GLU A 121 16.27 9.03 9.44
C GLU A 121 16.01 10.51 9.67
N ASP A 122 17.05 11.32 9.61
CA ASP A 122 16.97 12.77 9.69
C ASP A 122 16.96 13.42 8.29
N ILE A 123 17.45 12.70 7.27
CA ILE A 123 17.48 13.09 5.86
C ILE A 123 16.83 11.99 5.01
N ILE A 124 15.81 12.33 4.21
CA ILE A 124 15.17 11.42 3.27
C ILE A 124 15.20 12.06 1.87
N ALA A 125 15.82 11.39 0.90
CA ALA A 125 15.96 11.88 -0.47
C ALA A 125 16.57 13.31 -0.56
N GLY A 126 17.58 13.58 0.29
CA GLY A 126 18.23 14.90 0.38
C GLY A 126 17.42 15.97 1.10
N VAL A 127 16.22 15.65 1.59
CA VAL A 127 15.36 16.55 2.36
C VAL A 127 15.54 16.27 3.85
N GLN A 128 15.93 17.30 4.61
CA GLN A 128 15.95 17.22 6.07
C GLN A 128 14.51 17.14 6.61
N VAL A 129 14.14 16.02 7.22
CA VAL A 129 12.79 15.78 7.77
C VAL A 129 12.69 16.04 9.27
N GLY A 130 13.83 16.16 9.96
CA GLY A 130 13.88 16.47 11.38
C GLY A 130 13.55 17.93 11.70
N ALA A 131 12.90 18.16 12.85
CA ALA A 131 12.63 19.51 13.33
C ALA A 131 13.94 20.25 13.62
N GLN A 132 14.14 21.39 12.96
CA GLN A 132 15.37 22.18 13.08
C GLN A 132 15.60 22.58 14.54
N GLY A 133 16.72 22.14 15.12
CA GLY A 133 17.11 22.45 16.50
C GLY A 133 16.78 21.39 17.56
N VAL A 134 16.18 20.25 17.18
CA VAL A 134 15.99 19.11 18.09
C VAL A 134 16.91 17.96 17.69
N SER A 135 18.04 17.83 18.38
CA SER A 135 18.97 16.71 18.18
C SER A 135 18.24 15.39 18.49
N GLY A 136 18.28 14.45 17.54
CA GLY A 136 17.60 13.15 17.66
C GLY A 136 16.14 13.10 17.18
N ALA A 137 15.60 14.20 16.63
CA ALA A 137 14.26 14.20 16.03
C ALA A 137 14.29 13.70 14.58
N GLY A 138 14.62 12.43 14.37
CA GLY A 138 14.42 11.77 13.07
C GLY A 138 12.94 11.42 12.83
N VAL A 139 12.60 11.05 11.60
CA VAL A 139 11.33 10.41 11.28
C VAL A 139 11.55 8.89 11.27
N PRO A 140 10.69 8.08 11.90
CA PRO A 140 10.82 6.63 11.85
C PRO A 140 10.50 6.12 10.43
N VAL A 141 11.44 5.40 9.83
CA VAL A 141 11.31 4.76 8.51
C VAL A 141 11.20 3.25 8.69
N LEU A 142 10.19 2.65 8.05
CA LEU A 142 9.99 1.20 8.01
C LEU A 142 10.49 0.62 6.69
N TRP A 143 11.53 -0.20 6.77
CA TRP A 143 12.10 -0.94 5.65
C TRP A 143 11.48 -2.32 5.54
N ARG A 144 11.29 -2.78 4.30
CA ARG A 144 10.66 -4.08 3.97
C ARG A 144 11.57 -4.86 3.03
N GLY A 145 12.13 -5.96 3.53
CA GLY A 145 12.99 -6.88 2.79
C GLY A 145 12.21 -8.03 2.18
N CYS A 146 12.60 -8.45 0.98
CA CYS A 146 11.98 -9.60 0.31
C CYS A 146 12.47 -10.96 0.85
N GLY A 147 13.59 -10.96 1.59
CA GLY A 147 14.24 -12.13 2.16
C GLY A 147 15.01 -11.77 3.43
N ARG A 148 15.43 -12.79 4.19
CA ARG A 148 16.33 -12.61 5.33
C ARG A 148 17.70 -12.11 4.86
N GLY A 149 18.21 -11.06 5.48
CA GLY A 149 19.46 -10.39 5.14
C GLY A 149 19.32 -9.34 4.03
N CYS A 150 18.12 -9.16 3.47
CA CYS A 150 17.88 -8.16 2.42
C CYS A 150 18.05 -6.73 2.95
N LEU A 151 17.98 -6.54 4.28
CA LEU A 151 18.10 -5.25 4.95
C LEU A 151 19.42 -5.10 5.74
N ASP A 152 20.38 -6.02 5.58
CA ASP A 152 21.66 -5.97 6.32
C ASP A 152 22.50 -4.73 5.98
N PHE A 153 22.32 -4.16 4.78
CA PHE A 153 22.98 -2.93 4.36
C PHE A 153 22.61 -1.71 5.23
N LEU A 154 21.49 -1.76 5.96
CA LEU A 154 21.05 -0.67 6.84
C LEU A 154 21.82 -0.61 8.17
N ASP A 155 22.51 -1.69 8.55
CA ASP A 155 23.24 -1.74 9.83
C ASP A 155 24.53 -0.92 9.81
N GLY A 156 24.86 -0.28 8.67
CA GLY A 156 25.98 0.65 8.58
C GLY A 156 27.35 -0.01 8.66
N GLU A 157 27.46 -1.34 8.53
CA GLU A 157 28.73 -2.03 8.28
C GLU A 157 29.16 -1.89 6.81
N GLU A 158 29.03 -0.69 6.23
CA GLU A 158 29.97 -0.28 5.19
C GLU A 158 31.33 -0.11 5.88
N THR A 159 31.96 -1.25 6.14
CA THR A 159 33.41 -1.33 6.21
C THR A 159 33.84 -0.97 4.79
N LEU A 160 33.86 0.33 4.49
CA LEU A 160 34.64 0.86 3.39
C LEU A 160 35.96 0.11 3.53
N PRO A 161 36.44 -0.61 2.49
CA PRO A 161 37.74 -1.22 2.56
C PRO A 161 38.65 -0.07 3.01
N GLN A 162 39.15 -0.18 4.24
CA GLN A 162 40.28 0.63 4.67
C GLN A 162 41.26 0.35 3.56
N GLY A 163 41.43 1.33 2.67
CA GLY A 163 42.56 1.38 1.78
C GLY A 163 43.71 1.28 2.75
N ASP A 164 44.22 0.05 2.89
CA ASP A 164 45.55 -0.18 3.38
C ASP A 164 46.38 0.65 2.39
N ASP A 165 46.78 1.83 2.85
CA ASP A 165 47.80 2.67 2.25
C ASP A 165 49.10 1.86 2.28
N GLY A 166 49.12 0.77 1.50
CA GLY A 166 50.31 0.07 1.12
C GLY A 166 51.16 1.07 0.35
N PRO A 167 52.45 1.22 0.70
CA PRO A 167 53.30 2.24 0.10
C PRO A 167 53.42 2.03 -1.40
N ASP A 168 52.75 2.90 -2.15
CA ASP A 168 53.15 3.52 -3.42
C ASP A 168 54.23 2.75 -4.22
N GLU A 169 53.88 1.57 -4.73
CA GLU A 169 54.59 0.99 -5.87
C GLU A 169 54.12 1.73 -7.12
N ARG A 170 54.92 2.71 -7.51
CA ARG A 170 54.86 3.42 -8.79
C ARG A 170 54.75 2.44 -9.96
N MET A 171 53.53 2.19 -10.42
CA MET A 171 53.32 1.67 -11.76
C MET A 171 53.32 2.87 -12.71
N ASP A 172 54.45 3.09 -13.36
CA ASP A 172 54.53 3.91 -14.57
C ASP A 172 53.67 3.23 -15.65
N VAL A 173 52.38 3.61 -15.71
CA VAL A 173 51.47 3.17 -16.77
C VAL A 173 51.71 4.07 -17.97
N ASP A 174 52.44 3.54 -18.95
CA ASP A 174 52.58 4.13 -20.27
C ASP A 174 51.19 4.39 -20.87
N ALA A 175 50.90 5.67 -21.07
CA ALA A 175 49.69 6.16 -21.68
C ALA A 175 49.68 5.86 -23.19
N ASP A 176 48.88 4.88 -23.58
CA ASP A 176 48.34 4.78 -24.95
C ASP A 176 46.80 4.88 -24.85
N MET A 177 46.32 6.12 -24.71
CA MET A 177 44.90 6.46 -24.78
C MET A 177 44.52 6.64 -26.25
N GLY A 178 44.01 5.56 -26.85
CA GLY A 178 43.23 5.61 -28.08
C GLY A 178 41.90 6.32 -27.82
N GLU A 179 41.62 7.31 -28.64
CA GLU A 179 40.38 8.11 -28.67
C GLU A 179 39.19 7.23 -29.03
N ASP A 180 38.33 6.93 -28.05
CA ASP A 180 36.95 6.49 -28.33
C ASP A 180 35.99 7.39 -27.52
N GLU A 181 35.44 8.38 -28.22
CA GLU A 181 34.41 9.30 -27.71
C GLU A 181 33.06 8.58 -27.62
N ASP A 182 32.78 7.94 -26.49
CA ASP A 182 31.43 7.46 -26.19
C ASP A 182 30.53 8.65 -25.78
N ALA A 183 29.80 9.16 -26.76
CA ALA A 183 28.78 10.18 -26.59
C ALA A 183 27.64 9.67 -25.67
N VAL A 184 27.63 10.12 -24.42
CA VAL A 184 26.54 9.85 -23.48
C VAL A 184 25.33 10.70 -23.88
N GLN A 185 24.32 10.07 -24.47
CA GLN A 185 23.08 10.72 -24.87
C GLN A 185 22.25 11.06 -23.61
N ILE A 186 22.24 12.33 -23.24
CA ILE A 186 21.38 12.85 -22.16
C ILE A 186 19.92 12.68 -22.60
N VAL A 187 19.22 11.72 -21.98
CA VAL A 187 17.78 11.53 -22.18
C VAL A 187 17.06 12.67 -21.46
N GLN A 188 16.63 13.67 -22.23
CA GLN A 188 15.79 14.74 -21.76
C GLN A 188 14.37 14.20 -21.54
N LEU A 189 14.05 13.84 -20.30
CA LEU A 189 12.69 13.48 -19.90
C LEU A 189 11.84 14.74 -19.89
N GLY A 190 11.03 14.92 -20.93
CA GLY A 190 10.08 16.02 -21.08
C GLY A 190 9.10 16.06 -19.90
N MET A 191 9.05 17.20 -19.22
CA MET A 191 8.09 17.56 -18.17
C MET A 191 6.94 18.44 -18.74
N ASP A 192 6.65 18.27 -20.02
CA ASP A 192 5.71 19.09 -20.77
C ASP A 192 4.33 18.42 -20.76
N GLY A 193 3.64 18.57 -19.63
CA GLY A 193 2.28 18.05 -19.44
C GLY A 193 1.49 18.73 -18.34
N LEU A 194 1.83 19.99 -18.01
CA LEU A 194 0.99 20.80 -17.12
C LEU A 194 -0.24 21.27 -17.93
N VAL A 195 -1.31 20.48 -17.86
CA VAL A 195 -2.64 20.85 -18.38
C VAL A 195 -3.07 22.17 -17.75
N ASP A 196 -3.39 23.15 -18.59
CA ASP A 196 -3.88 24.45 -18.18
C ASP A 196 -5.31 24.32 -17.62
N PRO A 197 -5.57 24.64 -16.34
CA PRO A 197 -6.89 24.49 -15.73
C PRO A 197 -7.97 25.37 -16.35
N ALA A 198 -7.62 26.31 -17.25
CA ALA A 198 -8.57 27.13 -17.99
C ALA A 198 -9.39 26.36 -19.04
N GLU A 199 -9.02 25.13 -19.43
CA GLU A 199 -9.73 24.36 -20.47
C GLU A 199 -11.01 23.66 -19.96
N PHE A 200 -11.32 23.75 -18.66
CA PHE A 200 -12.49 23.10 -18.04
C PHE A 200 -13.66 24.06 -17.72
N ALA A 201 -13.62 25.30 -18.21
CA ALA A 201 -14.65 26.32 -18.00
C ALA A 201 -15.66 26.41 -19.16
#